data_AF-A0A1T0CN87-F1
#
_entry.id   AF-A0A1T0CN87-F1
#
_cell.length_a   1.000
_cell.length_b   1.000
_cell.length_c   1.000
_cell.angle_alpha   90.00
_cell.angle_beta   90.00
_cell.angle_gamma   90.00
#
_symmetry.space_group_name_H-M   'P 1'
#
loop_
_entity.id
_entity.type
_entity.pdbx_description
1 polymer ?
#
loop_
_entity_poly.entity_id
_entity_poly.type
_entity_poly.pdbx_seq_one_letter_code
_entity_poly.pdbx_strand_id
1 'polypeptide(L)'
;MMTAKNYTEKTPLHVHVEQAVQQYFDSLDGEDADNLYEIFLAELERPLLTATLKYARGNQSKTAQLLGLNRGTLRTKLKAHGLL
;
A
#
# COMPACT_ATOMS: atom_id res chain seq x y z
N MET A 1 -29.83 30.34 8.00
CA MET A 1 -30.14 29.62 6.74
C MET A 1 -29.12 30.10 5.72
N MET A 2 -28.28 29.30 5.06
CA MET A 2 -28.23 27.86 4.79
C MET A 2 -26.80 27.34 5.03
N THR A 3 -26.68 26.15 5.62
CA THR A 3 -25.42 25.43 5.81
C THR A 3 -24.91 24.90 4.47
N ALA A 4 -23.72 25.32 4.04
CA ALA A 4 -23.02 24.67 2.94
C ALA A 4 -22.76 23.21 3.36
N LYS A 5 -23.26 22.27 2.56
CA LYS A 5 -22.99 20.85 2.75
C LYS A 5 -21.47 20.65 2.63
N ASN A 6 -20.80 20.30 3.72
CA ASN A 6 -19.46 19.74 3.69
C ASN A 6 -19.53 18.39 2.99
N TYR A 7 -19.35 18.38 1.66
CA TYR A 7 -18.95 17.17 0.97
C TYR A 7 -17.52 16.88 1.45
N THR A 8 -17.37 15.93 2.38
CA THR A 8 -16.07 15.30 2.60
C THR A 8 -15.69 14.58 1.31
N GLU A 9 -15.04 15.30 0.41
CA GLU A 9 -14.32 14.67 -0.69
C GLU A 9 -13.35 13.68 -0.07
N LYS A 10 -13.40 12.41 -0.52
CA LYS A 10 -12.43 11.42 -0.09
C LYS A 10 -11.06 11.93 -0.51
N THR A 11 -10.18 12.14 0.46
CA THR A 11 -8.77 12.45 0.22
C THR A 11 -8.19 11.38 -0.72
N PRO A 12 -7.56 11.78 -1.85
CA PRO A 12 -6.94 10.82 -2.76
C PRO A 12 -5.83 10.01 -2.07
N LEU A 13 -5.63 8.76 -2.50
CA LEU A 13 -4.59 7.89 -1.92
C LEU A 13 -3.19 8.51 -1.99
N HIS A 14 -2.86 9.21 -3.08
CA HIS A 14 -1.53 9.81 -3.24
C HIS A 14 -1.23 10.87 -2.18
N VAL A 15 -2.25 11.58 -1.65
CA VAL A 15 -2.06 12.56 -0.58
C VAL A 15 -1.65 11.88 0.72
N HIS A 16 -2.22 10.71 1.03
CA HIS A 16 -1.80 9.93 2.19
C HIS A 16 -0.38 9.38 2.04
N VAL A 17 0.01 8.97 0.83
CA VAL A 17 1.37 8.51 0.54
C VAL A 17 2.36 9.66 0.70
N GLU A 18 2.07 10.84 0.13
CA GLU A 18 2.89 12.04 0.27
C GLU A 18 3.10 12.43 1.74
N GLN A 19 2.03 12.42 2.53
CA GLN A 19 2.10 12.69 3.98
C GLN A 19 3.02 11.68 4.71
N ALA A 20 2.88 10.38 4.41
CA ALA A 20 3.71 9.35 5.05
C ALA A 20 5.19 9.47 4.66
N VAL A 21 5.47 9.78 3.39
CA VAL A 21 6.85 9.98 2.89
C VAL A 21 7.48 11.20 3.57
N GLN A 22 6.76 12.32 3.67
CA GLN A 22 7.28 13.52 4.33
C GLN A 22 7.58 13.25 5.82
N GLN A 23 6.65 12.59 6.52
CA GLN A 23 6.85 12.22 7.93
C GLN A 23 8.07 11.32 8.13
N TYR A 24 8.32 10.39 7.21
CA TYR A 24 9.51 9.55 7.26
C TYR A 24 10.79 10.38 7.10
N PHE A 25 10.84 11.32 6.14
CA PHE A 25 11.98 12.21 5.98
C PHE A 25 12.21 13.11 7.19
N ASP A 26 11.14 13.65 7.78
CA ASP A 26 11.23 14.45 9.00
C ASP A 26 11.77 13.62 10.19
N SER A 27 11.53 12.31 10.19
CA SER A 27 12.01 11.39 11.23
C SER A 27 13.45 10.91 11.07
N LEU A 28 14.06 11.10 9.89
CA LEU A 28 15.44 10.68 9.63
C LEU A 28 16.48 11.53 10.39
N ASP A 29 16.09 12.71 10.89
CA ASP A 29 16.94 13.60 11.72
C ASP A 29 18.37 13.83 11.15
N GLY A 30 18.50 13.85 9.81
CA GLY A 30 19.77 14.06 9.12
C GLY A 30 20.61 12.81 8.88
N GLU A 31 20.11 11.60 9.20
CA GLU A 31 20.74 10.35 8.80
C GLU A 31 20.54 10.06 7.30
N ASP A 32 21.61 9.61 6.63
CA ASP A 32 21.54 9.15 5.25
C ASP A 32 20.72 7.87 5.17
N ALA A 33 19.72 7.85 4.28
CA ALA A 33 18.89 6.68 4.05
C ALA A 33 19.07 6.16 2.62
N ASP A 34 19.65 4.96 2.53
CA ASP A 34 19.80 4.24 1.27
C ASP A 34 18.61 3.31 1.00
N ASN A 35 18.39 3.01 -0.29
CA ASN A 35 17.43 2.01 -0.74
C ASN A 35 15.96 2.30 -0.34
N LEU A 36 15.61 3.58 -0.19
CA LEU A 36 14.26 4.02 0.19
C LEU A 36 13.15 3.47 -0.71
N TYR A 37 13.41 3.38 -2.01
CA TYR A 37 12.42 2.86 -2.96
C TYR A 37 11.95 1.45 -2.56
N GLU A 38 12.87 0.54 -2.24
CA GLU A 38 12.54 -0.82 -1.84
C GLU A 38 11.86 -0.86 -0.47
N ILE A 39 12.28 -0.01 0.48
CA ILE A 39 11.65 0.11 1.80
C ILE A 39 10.18 0.51 1.65
N PHE A 40 9.91 1.61 0.94
CA PHE A 40 8.54 2.09 0.73
C PHE A 40 7.70 1.13 -0.10
N LEU A 41 8.30 0.49 -1.11
CA LEU A 41 7.59 -0.51 -1.91
C LEU A 41 7.20 -1.71 -1.04
N ALA A 42 8.08 -2.19 -0.16
CA ALA A 42 7.75 -3.29 0.75
C ALA A 42 6.64 -2.91 1.74
N GLU A 43 6.71 -1.71 2.32
CA GLU A 43 5.70 -1.17 3.23
C GLU A 43 4.33 -0.96 2.56
N LEU A 44 4.30 -0.65 1.27
CA LEU A 44 3.06 -0.54 0.50
C LEU A 44 2.51 -1.91 0.08
N GLU A 45 3.39 -2.83 -0.35
CA GLU A 45 2.97 -4.11 -0.89
C GLU A 45 2.32 -5.01 0.16
N ARG A 46 2.88 -5.10 1.37
CA ARG A 46 2.34 -5.96 2.42
C ARG A 46 0.87 -5.67 2.77
N PRO A 47 0.44 -4.43 3.05
CA PRO A 47 -0.96 -4.13 3.33
C PRO A 47 -1.85 -4.31 2.09
N LEU A 48 -1.36 -3.98 0.89
CA LEU A 48 -2.10 -4.21 -0.36
C LEU A 48 -2.41 -5.69 -0.59
N LEU A 49 -1.39 -6.55 -0.46
CA LEU A 49 -1.51 -7.99 -0.62
C LEU A 49 -2.44 -8.59 0.45
N THR A 50 -2.26 -8.19 1.71
CA THR A 50 -3.06 -8.67 2.84
C THR A 50 -4.54 -8.30 2.68
N ALA A 51 -4.82 -7.03 2.37
CA ALA A 51 -6.18 -6.54 2.19
C ALA A 51 -6.86 -7.24 1.01
N THR A 52 -6.14 -7.44 -0.11
CA THR A 52 -6.70 -8.08 -1.29
C THR A 52 -6.93 -9.57 -1.07
N LEU A 53 -6.02 -10.28 -0.40
CA LEU A 53 -6.23 -11.67 0.01
C LEU A 53 -7.46 -11.80 0.90
N LYS A 54 -7.61 -10.92 1.90
CA LYS A 54 -8.77 -10.90 2.79
C LYS A 54 -10.06 -10.65 2.01
N TYR A 55 -10.07 -9.67 1.10
CA TYR A 55 -11.20 -9.38 0.23
C TYR A 55 -11.56 -10.56 -0.69
N ALA A 56 -10.54 -11.26 -1.20
CA ALA A 56 -10.69 -12.47 -1.99
C ALA A 56 -10.93 -13.75 -1.16
N ARG A 57 -11.07 -13.64 0.17
CA ARG A 57 -11.24 -14.76 1.12
C ARG A 57 -10.17 -15.85 0.95
N GLY A 58 -8.91 -15.43 0.80
CA GLY A 58 -7.77 -16.32 0.61
C GLY A 58 -7.61 -16.88 -0.81
N ASN A 59 -8.51 -16.58 -1.75
CA ASN A 59 -8.38 -17.06 -3.13
C ASN A 59 -7.26 -16.33 -3.87
N GLN A 60 -6.11 -16.99 -4.01
CA GLN A 60 -4.93 -16.42 -4.68
C GLN A 60 -5.16 -16.15 -6.18
N SER A 61 -5.95 -16.97 -6.88
CA SER A 61 -6.22 -16.73 -8.31
C SER A 61 -7.04 -15.45 -8.51
N LYS A 62 -8.06 -15.23 -7.67
CA LYS A 62 -8.85 -14.01 -7.66
C LYS A 62 -8.02 -12.80 -7.21
N THR A 63 -7.15 -12.99 -6.22
CA THR A 63 -6.21 -11.95 -5.76
C THR A 63 -5.29 -11.49 -6.90
N ALA A 64 -4.72 -12.43 -7.64
CA ALA A 64 -3.86 -12.13 -8.79
C ALA A 64 -4.60 -11.33 -9.86
N GLN A 65 -5.84 -11.72 -10.17
CA GLN A 65 -6.70 -10.99 -11.10
C GLN A 65 -7.02 -9.58 -10.62
N LEU A 66 -7.37 -9.39 -9.35
CA LEU A 66 -7.68 -8.09 -8.76
C LEU A 66 -6.48 -7.14 -8.78
N LEU A 67 -5.28 -7.68 -8.58
CA LEU A 67 -4.04 -6.91 -8.61
C LEU A 67 -3.44 -6.75 -10.03
N GLY A 68 -4.02 -7.39 -11.04
CA GLY A 68 -3.46 -7.40 -12.40
C GLY A 68 -2.12 -8.13 -12.50
N LEU A 69 -1.84 -9.05 -11.58
CA LEU A 69 -0.59 -9.81 -11.53
C LEU A 69 -0.77 -11.19 -12.16
N ASN A 70 0.28 -11.72 -12.78
CA ASN A 70 0.32 -13.15 -13.06
C ASN A 70 0.43 -13.93 -11.72
N ARG A 71 -0.03 -15.19 -11.70
CA ARG A 71 -0.06 -16.01 -10.47
C ARG A 71 1.33 -16.29 -9.90
N GLY A 72 2.34 -16.46 -10.76
CA GLY A 72 3.73 -16.71 -10.33
C GLY A 72 4.29 -15.53 -9.54
N THR A 73 4.13 -14.32 -10.07
CA THR A 73 4.52 -13.06 -9.44
C THR A 73 3.78 -12.84 -8.12
N LEU A 74 2.46 -13.08 -8.07
CA LEU A 74 1.72 -12.99 -6.81
C LEU A 74 2.33 -13.93 -5.76
N ARG A 75 2.58 -15.20 -6.11
CA ARG A 75 3.10 -16.19 -5.17
C ARG A 75 4.49 -15.81 -4.65
N THR A 76 5.37 -15.29 -5.51
CA THR A 76 6.69 -14.77 -5.11
C THR A 76 6.54 -13.62 -4.12
N LYS A 77 5.64 -12.67 -4.38
CA LYS A 77 5.37 -11.54 -3.48
C LYS A 77 4.79 -12.01 -2.14
N LEU A 78 3.81 -12.92 -2.14
CA LEU A 78 3.25 -13.47 -0.90
C LEU A 78 4.33 -14.15 -0.04
N LYS A 79 5.25 -14.90 -0.65
CA LYS A 79 6.37 -15.53 0.06
C LYS A 79 7.34 -14.48 0.63
N ALA A 80 7.69 -13.46 -0.15
CA ALA A 80 8.58 -12.38 0.29
C ALA A 80 8.03 -11.63 1.51
N HIS A 81 6.70 -11.53 1.61
CA HIS A 81 5.99 -10.82 2.70
C HIS A 81 5.50 -11.74 3.83
N GLY A 82 5.83 -13.05 3.81
CA GLY A 82 5.43 -14.01 4.85
C GLY A 82 3.92 -14.30 4.91
N LEU A 83 3.23 -14.23 3.77
CA LEU A 83 1.78 -14.39 3.62
C LEU A 83 1.36 -15.71 2.96
N LEU A 84 2.31 -16.64 2.76
CA LEU A 84 2.11 -17.94 2.12
C LEU A 84 2.31 -19.08 3.11
#